data_AF-A0A816P860-F1
#
_entry.id   AF-A0A816P860-F1
#
_cell.length_a   1.000
_cell.length_b   1.000
_cell.length_c   1.000
_cell.angle_alpha   90.00
_cell.angle_beta   90.00
_cell.angle_gamma   90.00
#
_symmetry.space_group_name_H-M   'P 1'
#
loop_
_entity.id
_entity.type
_entity.pdbx_description
1 polymer ?
#
loop_
_entity_poly.entity_id
_entity_poly.type
_entity_poly.pdbx_seq_one_letter_code
_entity_poly.pdbx_strand_id
1 'polypeptide(L)'
;MINGFGLNGMDPEAAELYKTVPMNLRARIIFNEIPVKTVKIITVMIACLSRLFLFDGAQKLLDEYEKTNMASFVKYMALLYGLRNSRNRILSEKIYNRMKSLFLNQKENLLSGAILLSNIYSSIGEHQLSNGFRFDQKKKN
;
A
#
# COMPACT_ATOMS: atom_id res chain seq x y z
N MET A 1 -3.51 -33.09 0.14
CA MET A 1 -3.88 -31.85 0.87
C MET A 1 -2.59 -31.20 1.37
N ILE A 2 -2.20 -30.06 0.79
CA ILE A 2 -1.00 -29.31 1.18
C ILE A 2 -1.43 -28.34 2.29
N ASN A 3 -1.17 -28.68 3.56
CA ASN A 3 -1.31 -27.72 4.65
C ASN A 3 -0.11 -26.76 4.62
N GLY A 4 -0.26 -25.69 3.85
CA GLY A 4 0.78 -24.71 3.59
C GLY A 4 0.93 -23.70 4.71
N PHE A 5 1.79 -23.99 5.69
CA PHE A 5 2.41 -22.97 6.57
C PHE A 5 3.77 -23.39 7.14
N GLY A 6 4.32 -24.56 6.79
CA GLY A 6 5.60 -25.01 7.36
C GLY A 6 5.55 -25.34 8.86
N LEU A 7 4.35 -25.50 9.44
CA LEU A 7 4.17 -25.88 10.85
C LEU A 7 4.46 -27.36 11.12
N ASN A 8 4.80 -28.14 10.10
CA ASN A 8 5.17 -29.54 10.26
C ASN A 8 6.55 -29.61 10.94
N GLY A 9 6.55 -29.87 12.25
CA GLY A 9 7.75 -29.91 13.09
C GLY A 9 7.84 -28.79 14.13
N MET A 10 6.87 -27.88 14.17
CA MET A 10 6.76 -26.92 15.27
C MET A 10 6.15 -27.61 16.49
N ASP A 11 6.74 -27.34 17.65
CA ASP A 11 6.18 -27.75 18.93
C ASP A 11 4.69 -27.35 19.04
N PRO A 12 3.79 -28.24 19.51
CA PRO A 12 2.35 -27.96 19.58
C PRO A 12 2.01 -26.70 20.39
N GLU A 13 2.79 -26.39 21.42
CA GLU A 13 2.64 -25.19 22.26
C GLU A 13 3.01 -23.92 21.48
N ALA A 14 4.07 -23.99 20.66
CA ALA A 14 4.44 -22.91 19.74
C ALA A 14 3.37 -22.66 18.67
N ALA A 15 2.73 -23.73 18.15
CA ALA A 15 1.65 -23.61 17.19
C ALA A 15 0.39 -22.96 17.80
N GLU A 16 0.07 -23.25 19.06
CA GLU A 16 -1.06 -22.65 19.77
C GLU A 16 -0.79 -21.18 20.11
N LEU A 17 0.43 -20.86 20.57
CA LEU A 17 0.87 -19.48 20.81
C LEU A 17 0.82 -18.66 19.51
N TYR A 18 1.21 -19.24 18.37
CA TYR A 18 1.15 -18.55 17.07
C TYR A 18 -0.28 -18.13 16.69
N LYS A 19 -1.31 -18.86 17.12
CA LYS A 19 -2.72 -18.48 16.87
C LYS A 19 -3.15 -17.25 17.65
N THR A 20 -2.56 -17.00 18.82
CA THR A 20 -2.87 -15.82 19.66
C THR A 20 -2.18 -14.55 19.16
N VAL A 21 -1.12 -14.69 18.34
CA VAL A 21 -0.41 -13.55 17.75
C VAL A 21 -1.33 -12.80 16.77
N PRO A 22 -1.44 -11.46 16.87
CA PRO A 22 -2.16 -10.63 15.90
C PRO A 22 -1.77 -10.92 14.44
N MET A 23 -2.74 -10.93 13.52
CA MET A 23 -2.53 -11.33 12.13
C MET A 23 -1.48 -10.47 11.40
N ASN A 24 -1.37 -9.19 11.73
CA ASN A 24 -0.32 -8.30 11.22
C ASN A 24 1.09 -8.72 11.66
N LEU A 25 1.24 -9.19 12.90
CA LEU A 25 2.53 -9.67 13.41
C LEU A 25 2.91 -11.00 12.78
N ARG A 26 1.95 -11.91 12.60
CA ARG A 26 2.15 -13.15 11.82
C ARG A 26 2.62 -12.87 10.39
N ALA A 27 1.94 -11.96 9.69
CA ALA A 27 2.32 -11.54 8.35
C ALA A 27 3.73 -10.94 8.30
N ARG A 28 4.11 -10.15 9.34
CA ARG A 28 5.47 -9.58 9.47
C ARG A 28 6.53 -10.65 9.67
N ILE A 29 6.28 -11.65 10.51
CA ILE A 29 7.20 -12.77 10.76
C ILE A 29 7.44 -13.51 9.45
N ILE A 30 6.38 -13.97 8.77
CA ILE A 30 6.49 -14.66 7.48
C ILE A 30 7.22 -13.79 6.45
N PHE A 31 6.90 -12.50 6.38
CA PHE A 31 7.56 -11.56 5.47
C PHE A 31 9.08 -11.49 5.71
N ASN A 32 9.51 -11.48 6.98
CA ASN A 32 10.93 -11.41 7.32
C ASN A 32 11.68 -12.68 6.92
N GLU A 33 11.05 -13.86 7.08
CA GLU A 33 11.61 -15.17 6.70
C GLU A 33 11.80 -15.35 5.17
N ILE A 34 11.16 -14.53 4.34
CA ILE A 34 11.34 -14.59 2.89
C ILE A 34 12.74 -14.05 2.53
N PRO A 35 13.64 -14.89 1.96
CA PRO A 35 15.03 -14.50 1.70
C PRO A 35 15.14 -13.44 0.59
N VAL A 36 14.28 -13.53 -0.44
CA VAL A 36 14.25 -12.58 -1.57
C VAL A 36 12.88 -11.91 -1.64
N LYS A 37 12.84 -10.64 -1.28
CA LYS A 37 11.60 -9.84 -1.27
C LYS A 37 11.38 -9.18 -2.61
N THR A 38 10.54 -9.82 -3.44
CA THR A 38 10.16 -9.28 -4.75
C THR A 38 9.21 -8.08 -4.61
N VAL A 39 9.08 -7.28 -5.68
CA VAL A 39 8.11 -6.17 -5.76
C VAL A 39 6.70 -6.63 -5.39
N LYS A 40 6.29 -7.82 -5.82
CA LYS A 40 4.96 -8.40 -5.52
C LYS A 40 4.79 -8.65 -4.01
N ILE A 41 5.79 -9.26 -3.37
CA ILE A 41 5.76 -9.57 -1.93
C ILE A 41 5.70 -8.29 -1.11
N ILE A 42 6.51 -7.28 -1.46
CA ILE A 42 6.50 -5.97 -0.79
C ILE A 42 5.15 -5.27 -0.98
N THR A 43 4.61 -5.28 -2.21
CA THR A 43 3.31 -4.67 -2.52
C THR A 43 2.17 -5.30 -1.72
N VAL A 44 2.17 -6.63 -1.57
CA VAL A 44 1.19 -7.35 -0.74
C VAL A 44 1.31 -6.94 0.72
N MET A 45 2.54 -6.83 1.25
CA MET A 45 2.75 -6.43 2.64
C MET A 45 2.31 -4.98 2.90
N ILE A 46 2.63 -4.05 1.98
CA ILE A 46 2.13 -2.67 2.04
C ILE A 46 0.59 -2.65 2.04
N ALA A 47 -0.05 -3.40 1.14
CA ALA A 47 -1.50 -3.50 1.08
C ALA A 47 -2.10 -4.08 2.37
N CYS A 48 -1.47 -5.10 2.96
CA CYS A 48 -1.89 -5.69 4.23
C CYS A 48 -1.85 -4.66 5.36
N LEU A 49 -0.72 -3.99 5.56
CA LEU A 49 -0.55 -2.95 6.58
C LEU A 49 -1.56 -1.81 6.39
N SER A 50 -1.76 -1.37 5.15
CA SER A 50 -2.66 -0.26 4.82
C SER A 50 -4.13 -0.60 5.07
N ARG A 51 -4.56 -1.85 4.81
CA ARG A 51 -5.93 -2.30 5.15
C ARG A 51 -6.19 -2.41 6.64
N LEU A 52 -5.14 -2.61 7.43
CA LEU A 52 -5.17 -2.64 8.88
C LEU A 52 -4.95 -1.26 9.51
N PHE A 53 -4.98 -0.18 8.70
CA PHE A 53 -4.75 1.20 9.15
C PHE A 53 -3.37 1.45 9.77
N LEU A 54 -2.40 0.55 9.54
CA LEU A 54 -1.01 0.65 10.03
C LEU A 54 -0.15 1.44 9.03
N PHE A 55 -0.54 2.70 8.77
CA PHE A 55 0.04 3.52 7.70
C PHE A 55 1.51 3.86 7.91
N ASP A 56 1.95 4.11 9.14
CA ASP A 56 3.36 4.38 9.43
C ASP A 56 4.25 3.19 9.06
N GLY A 57 3.78 1.97 9.37
CA GLY A 57 4.47 0.74 9.00
C GLY A 57 4.48 0.54 7.48
N ALA A 58 3.36 0.81 6.81
CA ALA A 58 3.26 0.71 5.36
C ALA A 58 4.16 1.71 4.64
N GLN A 59 4.21 2.96 5.11
CA GLN A 59 5.08 4.01 4.60
C GLN A 59 6.55 3.69 4.85
N LYS A 60 6.92 3.26 6.06
CA LYS A 60 8.30 2.86 6.36
C LYS A 60 8.78 1.75 5.42
N LEU A 61 7.92 0.77 5.14
CA LEU A 61 8.24 -0.31 4.21
C LEU A 61 8.34 0.20 2.76
N LEU A 62 7.47 1.11 2.34
CA LEU A 62 7.56 1.75 1.03
C LEU A 62 8.90 2.50 0.86
N ASP A 63 9.28 3.30 1.86
CA ASP A 63 10.50 4.12 1.85
C ASP A 63 11.78 3.26 1.87
N GLU A 64 11.80 2.19 2.67
CA GLU A 64 12.90 1.22 2.72
C GLU A 64 13.15 0.59 1.34
N TYR A 65 12.08 0.12 0.70
CA TYR A 65 12.17 -0.59 -0.57
C TYR A 65 12.14 0.32 -1.79
N GLU A 66 11.97 1.63 -1.63
CA GLU A 66 12.28 2.59 -2.68
C GLU A 66 13.79 2.73 -2.89
N LYS A 67 14.56 2.74 -1.80
CA LYS A 67 16.02 2.93 -1.83
C LYS A 67 16.76 1.72 -2.43
N THR A 68 16.26 0.51 -2.18
CA THR A 68 16.94 -0.74 -2.55
C THR A 68 16.43 -1.35 -3.85
N ASN A 69 15.16 -1.12 -4.19
CA ASN A 69 14.47 -1.74 -5.31
C ASN A 69 13.62 -0.68 -5.99
N MET A 70 14.20 0.02 -6.98
CA MET A 70 13.63 1.08 -7.84
C MET A 70 12.15 1.40 -7.58
N ALA A 71 11.85 2.67 -7.32
CA ALA A 71 10.48 3.17 -7.13
C ALA A 71 9.50 2.49 -8.09
N SER A 72 8.44 1.87 -7.56
CA SER A 72 7.47 1.15 -8.37
C SER A 72 6.06 1.62 -8.06
N PHE A 73 5.36 2.00 -9.13
CA PHE A 73 4.05 2.62 -9.07
C PHE A 73 3.03 1.75 -8.32
N VAL A 74 3.09 0.43 -8.48
CA VAL A 74 2.16 -0.50 -7.82
C VAL A 74 2.31 -0.53 -6.29
N LYS A 75 3.53 -0.34 -5.76
CA LYS A 75 3.76 -0.22 -4.31
C LYS A 75 3.06 1.02 -3.74
N TYR A 76 3.16 2.13 -4.46
CA TYR A 76 2.51 3.40 -4.11
C TYR A 76 0.98 3.31 -4.17
N MET A 77 0.43 2.70 -5.24
CA MET A 77 -1.01 2.48 -5.36
C MET A 77 -1.56 1.62 -4.22
N ALA A 78 -0.84 0.57 -3.82
CA ALA A 78 -1.26 -0.29 -2.71
C ALA A 78 -1.46 0.49 -1.40
N LEU A 79 -0.56 1.44 -1.09
CA LEU A 79 -0.71 2.32 0.07
C LEU A 79 -1.89 3.29 -0.12
N LEU A 80 -1.98 3.95 -1.28
CA LEU A 80 -3.03 4.92 -1.58
C LEU A 80 -4.44 4.31 -1.50
N TYR A 81 -4.60 3.03 -1.89
CA TYR A 81 -5.85 2.30 -1.74
C TYR A 81 -6.28 2.12 -0.29
N GLY A 82 -5.35 1.81 0.61
CA GLY A 82 -5.68 1.72 2.04
C GLY A 82 -6.01 3.08 2.64
N LEU A 83 -5.27 4.13 2.22
CA LEU A 83 -5.52 5.49 2.68
C LEU A 83 -6.92 5.99 2.32
N ARG A 84 -7.45 5.58 1.16
CA ARG A 84 -8.84 5.87 0.77
C ARG A 84 -9.85 5.41 1.81
N ASN A 85 -9.71 4.19 2.32
CA ASN A 85 -10.65 3.64 3.28
C ASN A 85 -10.61 4.40 4.62
N SER A 86 -9.44 4.93 4.99
CA SER A 86 -9.27 5.77 6.18
C SER A 86 -9.61 7.25 5.99
N ARG A 87 -9.89 7.67 4.75
CA ARG A 87 -10.10 9.09 4.39
C ARG A 87 -8.93 9.99 4.79
N ASN A 88 -7.71 9.45 4.88
CA ASN A 88 -6.52 10.19 5.30
C ASN A 88 -6.02 11.08 4.15
N ARG A 89 -6.58 12.29 4.05
CA ARG A 89 -6.27 13.27 3.00
C ARG A 89 -4.79 13.63 2.95
N ILE A 90 -4.24 14.05 4.09
CA ILE A 90 -2.88 14.60 4.20
C ILE A 90 -1.85 13.58 3.69
N LEU A 91 -1.95 12.34 4.16
CA LEU A 91 -1.01 11.31 3.73
C LEU A 91 -1.25 10.91 2.26
N SER A 92 -2.51 10.88 1.81
CA SER A 92 -2.83 10.59 0.40
C SER A 92 -2.22 11.61 -0.56
N GLU A 93 -2.31 12.91 -0.24
CA GLU A 93 -1.69 13.98 -1.01
C GLU A 93 -0.17 13.86 -1.04
N LYS A 94 0.44 13.61 0.13
CA LYS A 94 1.89 13.41 0.24
C LYS A 94 2.36 12.26 -0.66
N ILE A 95 1.68 11.11 -0.59
CA ILE A 95 1.98 9.93 -1.41
C ILE A 95 1.78 10.23 -2.90
N TYR A 96 0.67 10.88 -3.28
CA TYR A 96 0.41 11.21 -4.68
C TYR A 96 1.43 12.23 -5.25
N ASN A 97 1.82 13.24 -4.47
CA ASN A 97 2.85 14.19 -4.87
C ASN A 97 4.21 13.50 -5.07
N ARG A 98 4.56 12.54 -4.18
CA ARG A 98 5.74 11.70 -4.35
C ARG A 98 5.65 10.87 -5.64
N MET A 99 4.50 10.25 -5.93
CA MET A 99 4.26 9.53 -7.19
C MET A 99 4.48 10.43 -8.41
N LYS A 100 3.93 11.65 -8.41
CA LYS A 100 4.15 12.61 -9.51
C LYS A 100 5.64 12.85 -9.74
N SER A 101 6.43 13.06 -8.68
CA SER A 101 7.86 13.32 -8.81
C SER A 101 8.66 12.13 -9.37
N LEU A 102 8.24 10.89 -9.05
CA LEU A 102 8.97 9.68 -9.42
C LEU A 102 8.53 9.11 -10.78
N PHE A 103 7.29 9.36 -11.19
CA PHE A 103 6.67 8.72 -12.36
C PHE A 103 6.18 9.74 -13.40
N LEU A 104 6.87 10.88 -13.54
CA LEU A 104 6.50 11.98 -14.45
C LEU A 104 6.15 11.53 -15.88
N ASN A 105 6.87 10.53 -16.38
CA ASN A 105 6.70 10.02 -17.75
C ASN A 105 5.59 8.96 -17.88
N GLN A 106 4.98 8.52 -16.78
CA GLN A 106 3.94 7.49 -16.76
C GLN A 106 2.56 8.11 -16.53
N LYS A 107 2.10 8.92 -17.50
CA LYS A 107 0.87 9.73 -17.38
C LYS A 107 -0.38 8.90 -17.05
N GLU A 108 -0.54 7.73 -17.67
CA GLU A 108 -1.68 6.82 -17.41
C GLU A 108 -1.68 6.25 -15.99
N ASN A 109 -0.50 5.97 -15.46
CA ASN A 109 -0.33 5.55 -14.07
C ASN A 109 -0.70 6.71 -13.14
N LEU A 110 -0.14 7.90 -13.35
CA LEU A 110 -0.46 9.08 -12.55
C LEU A 110 -1.95 9.47 -12.61
N LEU A 111 -2.62 9.19 -13.72
CA LEU A 111 -4.06 9.31 -13.88
C LEU A 111 -4.81 8.40 -12.90
N SER A 112 -4.43 7.12 -12.82
CA SER A 112 -5.03 6.17 -11.88
C SER A 112 -4.86 6.64 -10.42
N GLY A 113 -3.69 7.17 -10.06
CA GLY A 113 -3.46 7.77 -8.75
C GLY A 113 -4.30 9.02 -8.49
N ALA A 114 -4.47 9.88 -9.50
CA ALA A 114 -5.30 11.09 -9.43
C ALA A 114 -6.78 10.76 -9.19
N ILE A 115 -7.31 9.75 -9.90
CA ILE A 115 -8.69 9.28 -9.70
C ILE A 115 -8.88 8.80 -8.26
N LEU A 116 -7.91 8.06 -7.74
CA LEU A 116 -7.98 7.56 -6.37
C LEU A 116 -7.98 8.72 -5.36
N LEU A 117 -7.08 9.69 -5.52
CA LEU A 117 -7.03 10.89 -4.67
C LEU A 117 -8.32 11.74 -4.77
N SER A 118 -8.87 11.91 -5.98
CA SER A 118 -10.17 12.58 -6.21
C SER A 118 -11.29 11.89 -5.43
N ASN A 119 -11.34 10.56 -5.43
CA ASN A 119 -12.32 9.80 -4.64
C ASN A 119 -12.14 10.01 -3.13
N ILE A 120 -10.91 10.21 -2.65
CA ILE A 120 -10.64 10.54 -1.25
C ILE A 120 -11.22 11.91 -0.91
N TYR A 121 -10.94 12.94 -1.71
CA TYR A 121 -11.53 14.27 -1.52
C TYR A 121 -13.07 14.23 -1.51
N SER A 122 -13.65 13.50 -2.47
CA SER A 122 -15.11 13.36 -2.52
C SER A 122 -15.67 12.66 -1.28
N SER A 123 -14.94 11.72 -0.69
CA SER A 123 -15.39 10.98 0.51
C SER A 123 -15.35 11.80 1.81
N ILE A 124 -14.65 12.94 1.82
CA ILE A 124 -14.56 13.87 2.96
C ILE A 124 -15.34 15.17 2.71
N GLY A 125 -16.12 15.26 1.63
CA GLY A 125 -16.92 16.45 1.30
C GLY A 125 -16.16 17.55 0.56
N GLU A 126 -14.89 17.34 0.21
CA GLU A 126 -14.06 18.33 -0.51
C GLU A 126 -14.28 18.24 -2.03
N HIS A 127 -15.53 18.44 -2.46
CA HIS A 127 -15.95 18.26 -3.85
C HIS A 127 -15.23 19.20 -4.84
N GLN A 128 -14.83 20.39 -4.40
CA GLN A 128 -14.09 21.34 -5.24
C GLN A 128 -12.74 20.76 -5.68
N LEU A 129 -11.97 20.18 -4.75
CA LEU A 129 -10.69 19.52 -5.04
C LEU A 129 -10.90 18.26 -5.88
N SER A 130 -11.92 17.46 -5.55
CA SER A 130 -12.29 16.28 -6.34
C SER A 130 -12.56 16.63 -7.80
N ASN A 131 -13.28 17.73 -8.05
CA ASN A 131 -13.65 18.18 -9.38
C ASN A 131 -12.44 18.74 -10.16
N GLY A 132 -11.52 19.43 -9.50
CA GLY A 132 -10.28 19.93 -10.13
C GLY A 132 -9.49 18.83 -10.85
N PHE A 133 -9.36 17.65 -10.22
CA PHE A 133 -8.70 16.49 -10.81
C PHE A 133 -9.44 15.87 -12.02
N ARG A 134 -10.77 16.05 -12.10
CA ARG A 134 -11.60 15.53 -13.21
C ARG A 134 -11.58 16.46 -14.42
N PHE A 135 -11.47 17.77 -14.20
CA PHE A 135 -11.46 18.76 -15.29
C PHE A 135 -10.11 18.87 -16.00
N ASP A 136 -8.99 18.68 -15.29
CA ASP A 136 -7.64 18.66 -15.90
C ASP A 136 -7.44 17.51 -16.92
N GLN A 137 -8.30 16.49 -16.88
CA GLN A 137 -8.28 15.38 -17.82
C GLN A 137 -9.06 15.68 -19.11
N LYS A 138 -10.15 16.46 -19.03
CA LYS A 138 -10.95 16.82 -20.21
C LYS A 138 -10.26 17.80 -21.14
N LYS A 139 -9.25 18.55 -20.68
CA LYS A 139 -8.49 19.51 -21.50
C LYS A 139 -7.34 18.88 -22.30
N LYS A 140 -7.05 17.59 -22.12
CA LYS A 140 -5.91 16.90 -22.76
C LYS A 140 -6.31 15.85 -23.80
N ASN A 141 -7.60 15.71 -24.06
CA ASN A 141 -8.18 14.94 -25.18
C ASN A 141 -8.79 15.92 -26.17
#